data_AF-A0A914W306-F1
#
_entry.id   AF-A0A914W306-F1
#
_cell.length_a   1.000
_cell.length_b   1.000
_cell.length_c   1.000
_cell.angle_alpha   90.00
_cell.angle_beta   90.00
_cell.angle_gamma   90.00
#
_symmetry.space_group_name_H-M   'P 1'
#
loop_
_entity.id
_entity.type
_entity.pdbx_description
1 polymer ?
#
loop_
_entity_poly.entity_id
_entity_poly.type
_entity_poly.pdbx_seq_one_letter_code
_entity_poly.pdbx_strand_id
1 'polypeptide(L)' 'MPETGPTRKRNMDRRRESSRHAARDRRGKETNIFTELKDVVPLVNEPTITHIDRIAQLRLAATLVRLRGFAPT' A
#
# COMPACT_ATOMS: atom_id res chain seq x y z
N MET A 1 38.74 -26.81 -14.38
CA MET A 1 38.02 -26.84 -13.08
C MET A 1 37.01 -25.70 -13.11
N PRO A 2 35.67 -25.92 -13.17
CA PRO A 2 34.75 -24.80 -13.11
C PRO A 2 34.55 -24.39 -11.64
N GLU A 3 35.07 -23.22 -11.28
CA GLU A 3 34.79 -22.51 -10.03
C GLU A 3 33.32 -22.04 -10.02
N THR A 4 32.38 -22.96 -9.83
CA THR A 4 30.95 -22.63 -9.67
C THR A 4 30.39 -23.15 -8.35
N GLY A 5 31.17 -22.95 -7.29
CA GLY A 5 30.76 -23.08 -5.89
C GLY A 5 30.11 -21.79 -5.38
N PRO A 6 30.12 -21.48 -4.07
CA PRO A 6 29.10 -20.75 -3.29
C PRO A 6 28.70 -19.30 -3.66
N THR A 7 29.36 -18.65 -4.64
CA THR A 7 29.19 -17.22 -4.98
C THR A 7 27.85 -16.91 -5.65
N ARG A 8 27.36 -17.78 -6.55
CA ARG A 8 26.07 -17.57 -7.24
C ARG A 8 24.89 -17.66 -6.28
N LYS A 9 24.89 -18.65 -5.37
CA LYS A 9 23.85 -18.81 -4.35
C LYS A 9 23.81 -17.59 -3.42
N ARG A 10 24.97 -17.17 -2.90
CA ARG A 10 25.11 -15.98 -2.05
C ARG A 10 24.63 -14.69 -2.74
N ASN A 11 24.93 -14.52 -4.02
CA ASN A 11 24.46 -13.36 -4.81
C ASN A 11 22.93 -13.38 -5.02
N MET A 12 22.35 -14.55 -5.29
CA MET A 12 20.89 -14.69 -5.39
C MET A 12 20.21 -14.40 -4.06
N ASP A 13 20.76 -14.89 -2.94
CA ASP A 13 20.20 -14.65 -1.60
C ASP A 13 20.24 -13.15 -1.26
N ARG A 14 21.36 -12.46 -1.55
CA ARG A 14 21.46 -11.00 -1.38
C ARG A 14 20.45 -10.24 -2.25
N ARG A 15 20.25 -10.66 -3.50
CA ARG A 15 19.23 -10.07 -4.40
C ARG A 15 17.82 -10.29 -3.88
N ARG A 16 17.51 -11.51 -3.40
CA ARG A 16 16.22 -11.85 -2.80
C ARG A 16 15.95 -11.02 -1.55
N GLU A 17 16.94 -10.85 -0.69
CA GLU A 17 16.80 -10.07 0.53
C GLU A 17 16.59 -8.58 0.24
N SER A 18 17.36 -8.02 -0.69
CA SER A 18 17.14 -6.64 -1.17
C SER A 18 15.73 -6.47 -1.75
N SER A 19 15.26 -7.41 -2.56
CA SER A 19 13.89 -7.39 -3.09
C SER A 19 12.84 -7.48 -1.99
N ARG A 20 13.08 -8.28 -0.93
CA ARG A 20 12.17 -8.40 0.23
C ARG A 20 12.08 -7.09 1.00
N HIS A 21 13.22 -6.46 1.29
CA HIS A 21 13.26 -5.15 1.93
C HIS A 21 12.53 -4.09 1.09
N ALA A 22 12.79 -4.03 -0.22
CA ALA A 22 12.10 -3.10 -1.12
C ALA A 22 10.59 -3.37 -1.23
N ALA A 23 10.15 -4.62 -1.14
CA ALA A 23 8.73 -4.96 -1.08
C ALA A 23 8.10 -4.56 0.26
N ARG A 24 8.83 -4.73 1.37
CA ARG A 24 8.38 -4.33 2.72
C ARG A 24 8.24 -2.81 2.83
N ASP A 25 9.22 -2.05 2.34
CA ASP A 25 9.19 -0.59 2.30
C ASP A 25 7.97 -0.08 1.53
N ARG A 26 7.72 -0.62 0.32
CA ARG A 26 6.55 -0.29 -0.49
C ARG A 26 5.22 -0.59 0.24
N ARG A 27 5.10 -1.75 0.88
CA ARG A 27 3.89 -2.12 1.67
C ARG A 27 3.70 -1.22 2.89
N GLY A 28 4.79 -0.80 3.54
CA GLY A 28 4.75 0.16 4.64
C GLY A 28 4.22 1.52 4.20
N LYS A 29 4.79 2.06 3.12
CA LYS A 29 4.34 3.32 2.50
C LYS A 29 2.88 3.26 2.07
N GLU A 30 2.46 2.18 1.42
CA GLU A 30 1.06 1.95 1.05
C GLU A 30 0.14 2.00 2.27
N THR A 31 0.54 1.37 3.38
CA THR A 31 -0.25 1.38 4.62
C THR A 31 -0.38 2.78 5.20
N ASN A 32 0.67 3.59 5.17
CA ASN A 32 0.61 4.98 5.62
C ASN A 32 -0.34 5.81 4.74
N ILE A 33 -0.28 5.67 3.41
CA ILE A 33 -1.19 6.33 2.48
C ILE A 33 -2.65 5.98 2.79
N PHE A 34 -2.95 4.71 3.08
CA PHE A 34 -4.31 4.31 3.45
C PHE A 34 -4.73 4.88 4.81
N THR A 35 -3.83 5.01 5.77
CA THR A 35 -4.14 5.67 7.04
C THR A 35 -4.48 7.14 6.81
N GLU A 36 -3.63 7.89 6.11
CA GLU A 36 -3.87 9.30 5.78
C GLU A 36 -5.14 9.51 4.96
N LEU A 37 -5.44 8.58 4.04
CA LEU A 37 -6.65 8.63 3.24
C LEU A 37 -7.93 8.49 4.10
N LYS A 38 -7.86 7.86 5.28
CA LYS A 38 -9.03 7.76 6.19
C LYS A 38 -9.38 9.10 6.81
N ASP A 39 -8.39 9.95 7.02
CA ASP A 39 -8.58 11.26 7.67
C ASP A 39 -9.26 12.26 6.73
N VAL A 40 -9.03 12.14 5.42
CA VAL A 40 -9.56 13.07 4.40
C VAL A 40 -10.86 12.58 3.77
N VAL A 41 -11.11 11.28 3.77
CA VAL A 41 -12.37 10.70 3.32
C VAL A 41 -13.35 10.82 4.48
N PRO A 42 -14.50 11.51 4.33
CA PRO A 42 -15.58 11.50 5.32
C PRO A 42 -16.11 10.08 5.51
N LEU A 43 -15.42 9.34 6.37
CA LEU A 43 -15.87 8.10 6.94
C LEU A 43 -16.82 8.48 8.07
N VAL A 44 -17.98 7.84 8.10
CA VAL A 44 -18.88 7.97 9.24
C VAL A 44 -18.06 7.51 10.45
N ASN A 45 -17.77 8.42 11.38
CA ASN A 45 -17.07 8.15 12.65
C ASN A 45 -17.98 7.34 13.59
N GLU A 46 -18.58 6.28 13.06
CA GLU A 46 -19.36 5.34 13.83
C GLU A 46 -18.39 4.37 14.51
N PRO A 47 -18.44 4.23 15.85
CA PRO A 47 -17.56 3.34 16.60
C PRO A 47 -17.66 1.86 16.18
N THR A 48 -18.65 1.49 15.37
CA THR A 48 -18.83 0.15 14.82
C THR A 48 -18.01 -0.14 13.57
N ILE A 49 -17.43 0.87 12.90
CA ILE A 49 -16.63 0.68 11.68
C ILE A 49 -15.14 0.77 12.01
N THR A 50 -14.64 -0.19 12.78
CA THR A 50 -13.23 -0.24 13.19
C THR A 50 -12.29 -0.70 12.06
N HIS A 51 -12.79 -1.44 11.06
CA HIS A 51 -11.99 -2.03 9.99
C HIS A 51 -12.63 -1.89 8.61
N ILE A 52 -12.37 -0.75 7.96
CA ILE A 52 -12.71 -0.57 6.53
C ILE A 52 -11.67 -1.27 5.67
N ASP A 53 -12.15 -2.11 4.75
CA ASP A 53 -11.31 -2.72 3.73
C ASP A 53 -10.72 -1.68 2.76
N ARG A 54 -9.47 -1.89 2.32
CA ARG A 54 -8.75 -0.95 1.44
C ARG A 54 -9.50 -0.67 0.14
N ILE A 55 -10.21 -1.65 -0.42
CA ILE A 55 -11.00 -1.48 -1.64
C ILE A 55 -12.20 -0.59 -1.38
N ALA A 56 -12.89 -0.77 -0.26
CA ALA A 56 -14.03 0.07 0.12
C ALA A 56 -13.59 1.54 0.31
N GLN A 57 -12.42 1.75 0.93
CA GLN A 57 -11.85 3.07 1.12
C GLN A 57 -11.53 3.77 -0.22
N LEU A 58 -10.93 3.07 -1.18
CA LEU A 58 -10.67 3.61 -2.53
C LEU A 58 -11.97 3.93 -3.27
N ARG A 59 -12.99 3.07 -3.16
CA ARG A 59 -14.30 3.30 -3.78
C ARG A 59 -14.93 4.59 -3.24
N LEU A 60 -14.87 4.81 -1.93
CA LEU A 60 -15.42 6.02 -1.32
C LEU A 60 -14.63 7.27 -1.74
N ALA A 61 -13.29 7.20 -1.72
CA ALA A 61 -12.44 8.29 -2.21
C ALA A 61 -12.76 8.65 -3.68
N ALA A 62 -12.89 7.65 -4.56
CA ALA A 62 -13.23 7.87 -5.97
C ALA A 62 -14.62 8.51 -6.14
N THR A 63 -15.61 8.07 -5.36
CA THR A 63 -16.95 8.66 -5.36
C THR A 63 -16.92 10.11 -4.92
N LEU A 64 -16.16 10.45 -3.88
CA LEU A 64 -16.01 11.83 -3.40
C LEU A 64 -15.37 12.75 -4.44
N VAL A 65 -14.33 12.28 -5.13
CA VAL A 65 -13.69 13.05 -6.22
C VAL A 65 -14.69 13.31 -7.35
N ARG A 66 -15.50 12.31 -7.73
CA ARG A 66 -16.54 12.46 -8.75
C ARG A 66 -17.63 13.43 -8.32
N LEU A 67 -18.09 13.36 -7.07
CA LEU A 67 -19.10 14.26 -6.54
C LEU A 67 -18.60 15.71 -6.50
N ARG A 68 -17.34 15.94 -6.09
CA ARG A 68 -16.73 17.28 -6.15
C ARG A 68 -16.57 17.82 -7.57
N GLY A 69 -16.32 16.94 -8.55
CA GLY A 69 -16.28 17.34 -9.96
C GLY A 69 -17.65 17.62 -10.58
N PHE A 70 -18.74 17.13 -9.97
CA PHE A 70 -20.11 17.31 -10.45
C PHE A 70 -20.90 18.37 -9.67
N ALA A 71 -20.55 18.61 -8.41
CA ALA A 71 -21.16 19.66 -7.61
C ALA A 71 -20.74 21.03 -8.18
N PRO A 72 -21.68 21.86 -8.69
CA PRO A 72 -21.36 23.24 -9.02
C PRO A 72 -20.93 23.94 -7.72
N THR A 73 -19.76 24.55 -7.75
CA THR A 73 -19.28 25.47 -6.70
C THR A 73 -19.92 26.83 -6.88
#